data_AF-R6M8T7-F1
#
_entry.id   AF-R6M8T7-F1
#
_cell.length_a   1.000
_cell.length_b   1.000
_cell.length_c   1.000
_cell.angle_alpha   90.00
_cell.angle_beta   90.00
_cell.angle_gamma   90.00
#
_symmetry.space_group_name_H-M   'P 1'
#
loop_
_entity.id
_entity.type
_entity.pdbx_description
1 polymer ?
#
loop_
_entity_poly.entity_id
_entity_poly.type
_entity_poly.pdbx_seq_one_letter_code
_entity_poly.pdbx_strand_id
1 'polypeptide(L)'
;MKKQYVTVGTETISSNIFRKILRPLNNYTFKPTGGLWASEFNKYMVSDWYEYIIYEGSYLQAIKDITLAAVFTLKDAAKILTIDSCNQIKELAKKYPSYHHILGLCEPLTTKNKIFDFEELSREYDGVYINYYGINFSREIETFKDWSINTLLLFNIDCIEKYQSINIMPQNPYDSEDLPQIISTSNDKTINKPCDIYTHLYLYTKNLFNELLSFYPNITDYDNYLETIAEIIKRCKVLITNEKSKEIKELFKTLENEKIPLFNERQKEIAIYNIILNYLSEYLINSKEIIKELPKSMIKQRKWYEF
;
A
#
# COMPACT_ATOMS: atom_id res chain seq x y z
N MET A 1 -12.13 0.33 26.41
CA MET A 1 -10.87 -0.02 25.71
C MET A 1 -10.86 0.66 24.37
N LYS A 2 -9.72 1.24 23.93
CA LYS A 2 -9.58 1.73 22.55
C LYS A 2 -9.67 0.55 21.58
N LYS A 3 -10.21 0.81 20.39
CA LYS A 3 -10.29 -0.17 19.31
C LYS A 3 -8.87 -0.56 18.85
N GLN A 4 -8.66 -1.86 18.63
CA GLN A 4 -7.38 -2.41 18.19
C GLN A 4 -7.48 -2.92 16.76
N TYR A 5 -6.38 -2.80 16.04
CA TYR A 5 -6.22 -3.29 14.67
C TYR A 5 -4.99 -4.17 14.59
N VAL A 6 -4.91 -5.03 13.57
CA VAL A 6 -3.79 -5.94 13.38
C VAL A 6 -3.38 -6.01 11.92
N THR A 7 -2.07 -6.02 11.68
CA THR A 7 -1.45 -6.37 10.40
C THR A 7 -0.76 -7.73 10.54
N VAL A 8 -1.09 -8.67 9.65
CA VAL A 8 -0.55 -10.05 9.66
C VAL A 8 0.66 -10.14 8.72
N GLY A 9 1.67 -10.94 9.08
CA GLY A 9 2.87 -11.18 8.29
C GLY A 9 4.12 -10.43 8.76
N THR A 10 4.03 -9.66 9.86
CA THR A 10 5.16 -8.89 10.41
C THR A 10 4.99 -8.66 11.91
N GLU A 11 6.09 -8.76 12.65
CA GLU A 11 6.13 -8.38 14.07
C GLU A 11 6.45 -6.88 14.28
N THR A 12 7.03 -6.21 13.27
CA THR A 12 7.49 -4.82 13.35
C THR A 12 6.77 -3.93 12.33
N ILE A 13 6.36 -2.75 12.77
CA ILE A 13 5.89 -1.67 11.90
C ILE A 13 7.01 -0.64 11.82
N SER A 14 7.62 -0.47 10.64
CA SER A 14 8.80 0.38 10.45
C SER A 14 8.61 1.42 9.36
N SER A 15 9.00 2.66 9.66
CA SER A 15 9.05 3.77 8.71
C SER A 15 10.12 3.60 7.63
N ASN A 16 11.13 2.75 7.85
CA ASN A 16 12.19 2.48 6.88
C ASN A 16 11.74 1.60 5.71
N ILE A 17 10.60 0.92 5.85
CA ILE A 17 10.03 0.04 4.81
C ILE A 17 8.59 0.40 4.44
N PHE A 18 7.99 1.34 5.17
CA PHE A 18 6.64 1.81 4.89
C PHE A 18 6.57 2.43 3.50
N ARG A 19 5.64 1.93 2.69
CA ARG A 19 5.35 2.47 1.37
C ARG A 19 4.11 3.35 1.44
N LYS A 20 4.21 4.59 0.97
CA LYS A 20 3.08 5.51 0.79
C LYS A 20 2.04 4.90 -0.14
N ILE A 21 0.79 5.35 0.02
CA ILE A 21 -0.27 4.93 -0.88
C ILE A 21 0.04 5.38 -2.30
N LEU A 22 -0.20 4.49 -3.24
CA LEU A 22 0.03 4.70 -4.65
C LEU A 22 -1.14 4.10 -5.41
N ARG A 23 -1.62 4.80 -6.43
CA ARG A 23 -2.58 4.24 -7.38
C ARG A 23 -2.08 2.92 -8.01
N PRO A 24 -2.96 2.13 -8.60
CA PRO A 24 -2.56 1.03 -9.46
C PRO A 24 -1.53 1.45 -10.51
N LEU A 25 -0.64 0.52 -10.79
CA LEU A 25 0.44 0.67 -11.74
C LEU A 25 0.17 -0.20 -13.00
N ASN A 26 -1.10 -0.22 -13.39
CA ASN A 26 -1.65 -0.90 -14.56
C ASN A 26 -2.92 -0.16 -14.98
N ASN A 27 -3.50 -0.50 -16.12
CA ASN A 27 -4.64 0.22 -16.66
C ASN A 27 -6.01 -0.44 -16.43
N TYR A 28 -6.13 -1.35 -15.46
CA TYR A 28 -7.34 -2.18 -15.31
C TYR A 28 -7.75 -2.53 -13.87
N THR A 29 -6.87 -2.37 -12.88
CA THR A 29 -7.19 -2.62 -11.47
C THR A 29 -7.56 -1.31 -10.76
N PHE A 30 -8.29 -1.42 -9.64
CA PHE A 30 -8.75 -0.28 -8.84
C PHE A 30 -8.12 -0.22 -7.45
N LYS A 31 -7.69 -1.37 -6.93
CA LYS A 31 -7.13 -1.48 -5.58
C LYS A 31 -5.78 -0.77 -5.54
N PRO A 32 -5.60 0.22 -4.65
CA PRO A 32 -4.33 0.92 -4.54
C PRO A 32 -3.25 -0.02 -4.00
N THR A 33 -2.00 0.41 -4.10
CA THR A 33 -0.85 -0.31 -3.59
C THR A 33 -0.14 0.54 -2.53
N GLY A 34 0.62 -0.10 -1.63
CA GLY A 34 1.23 0.60 -0.49
C GLY A 34 0.23 0.85 0.63
N GLY A 35 0.58 1.70 1.59
CA GLY A 35 -0.10 1.84 2.86
C GLY A 35 0.10 0.63 3.79
N LEU A 36 -0.40 0.74 5.02
CA LEU A 36 -0.45 -0.36 5.97
C LEU A 36 -1.85 -0.97 5.95
N TRP A 37 -1.93 -2.22 5.48
CA TRP A 37 -3.18 -2.98 5.40
C TRP A 37 -3.39 -3.73 6.71
N ALA A 38 -4.52 -3.48 7.35
CA ALA A 38 -4.90 -4.06 8.63
C ALA A 38 -6.41 -4.33 8.66
N SER A 39 -6.87 -5.02 9.69
CA SER A 39 -8.28 -5.14 10.03
C SER A 39 -8.45 -5.11 11.54
N GLU A 40 -9.68 -5.12 12.01
CA GLU A 40 -9.97 -5.11 13.43
C GLU A 40 -9.40 -6.35 14.11
N PHE A 41 -8.73 -6.12 15.23
CA PHE A 41 -8.19 -7.21 16.02
C PHE A 41 -9.32 -7.92 16.79
N ASN A 42 -9.35 -9.23 16.68
CA ASN A 42 -10.24 -10.13 17.40
C ASN A 42 -9.40 -11.20 18.10
N LYS A 43 -9.50 -11.31 19.41
CA LYS A 43 -8.69 -12.26 20.20
C LYS A 43 -8.92 -13.74 19.86
N TYR A 44 -10.01 -14.09 19.19
CA TYR A 44 -10.38 -15.48 18.87
C TYR A 44 -9.90 -15.93 17.49
N MET A 45 -10.00 -15.03 16.49
CA MET A 45 -9.66 -15.34 15.09
C MET A 45 -8.47 -14.52 14.57
N VAL A 46 -7.82 -13.75 15.44
CA VAL A 46 -6.85 -12.69 15.15
C VAL A 46 -7.48 -11.52 14.37
N SER A 47 -8.01 -11.76 13.17
CA SER A 47 -8.79 -10.82 12.37
C SER A 47 -9.33 -11.42 11.07
N ASP A 48 -10.24 -10.72 10.38
CA ASP A 48 -10.70 -11.09 9.03
C ASP A 48 -9.54 -11.28 8.03
N TRP A 49 -8.46 -10.49 8.12
CA TRP A 49 -7.28 -10.65 7.25
C TRP A 49 -6.56 -11.97 7.50
N TYR A 50 -6.50 -12.40 8.75
CA TYR A 50 -5.87 -13.66 9.12
C TYR A 50 -6.66 -14.84 8.52
N GLU A 51 -7.97 -14.84 8.71
CA GLU A 51 -8.88 -15.84 8.15
C GLU A 51 -8.82 -15.87 6.61
N TYR A 52 -8.91 -14.69 5.96
CA TYR A 52 -8.83 -14.58 4.52
C TYR A 52 -7.51 -15.16 3.97
N ILE A 53 -6.38 -14.86 4.60
CA ILE A 53 -5.08 -15.41 4.18
C ILE A 53 -5.09 -16.94 4.26
N ILE A 54 -5.65 -17.55 5.31
CA ILE A 54 -5.66 -19.00 5.50
C ILE A 54 -6.59 -19.73 4.51
N TYR A 55 -7.77 -19.18 4.24
CA TYR A 55 -8.80 -19.92 3.49
C TYR A 55 -8.90 -19.52 2.01
N GLU A 56 -8.71 -18.25 1.68
CA GLU A 56 -8.95 -17.73 0.32
C GLU A 56 -7.67 -17.19 -0.36
N GLY A 57 -6.73 -16.69 0.44
CA GLY A 57 -5.50 -16.04 -0.02
C GLY A 57 -4.31 -16.98 -0.15
N SER A 58 -4.44 -18.10 -0.86
CA SER A 58 -3.36 -19.11 -0.99
C SER A 58 -2.01 -18.53 -1.45
N TYR A 59 -2.02 -17.51 -2.31
CA TYR A 59 -0.80 -16.81 -2.72
C TYR A 59 -0.17 -15.97 -1.59
N LEU A 60 -0.99 -15.41 -0.69
CA LEU A 60 -0.54 -14.61 0.45
C LEU A 60 0.16 -15.48 1.49
N GLN A 61 -0.29 -16.73 1.68
CA GLN A 61 0.38 -17.70 2.56
C GLN A 61 1.82 -17.97 2.13
N ALA A 62 2.10 -17.95 0.82
CA ALA A 62 3.45 -18.19 0.31
C ALA A 62 4.42 -17.01 0.55
N ILE A 63 3.91 -15.82 0.90
CA ILE A 63 4.73 -14.60 1.01
C ILE A 63 4.61 -13.88 2.37
N LYS A 64 3.68 -14.30 3.23
CA LYS A 64 3.50 -13.75 4.58
C LYS A 64 3.69 -14.84 5.62
N ASP A 65 4.42 -14.49 6.67
CA ASP A 65 4.51 -15.33 7.86
C ASP A 65 3.25 -15.17 8.72
N ILE A 66 2.31 -16.10 8.58
CA ILE A 66 1.05 -16.08 9.34
C ILE A 66 1.27 -16.28 10.84
N THR A 67 2.44 -16.74 11.28
CA THR A 67 2.73 -16.90 12.71
C THR A 67 3.04 -15.58 13.41
N LEU A 68 3.17 -14.47 12.66
CA LEU A 68 3.56 -13.17 13.17
C LEU A 68 2.53 -12.10 12.82
N ALA A 69 2.25 -11.22 13.78
CA ALA A 69 1.46 -10.02 13.52
C ALA A 69 1.83 -8.87 14.46
N ALA A 70 1.40 -7.67 14.10
CA ALA A 70 1.51 -6.48 14.94
C ALA A 70 0.11 -5.94 15.23
N VAL A 71 -0.27 -5.91 16.51
CA VAL A 71 -1.53 -5.35 17.00
C VAL A 71 -1.28 -3.92 17.46
N PHE A 72 -2.10 -2.98 17.03
CA PHE A 72 -1.88 -1.56 17.29
C PHE A 72 -3.17 -0.81 17.61
N THR A 73 -2.99 0.37 18.20
CA THR A 73 -4.06 1.34 18.46
C THR A 73 -3.74 2.65 17.75
N LEU A 74 -4.77 3.42 17.44
CA LEU A 74 -4.63 4.73 16.80
C LEU A 74 -4.68 5.84 17.84
N LYS A 75 -3.98 6.94 17.55
CA LYS A 75 -4.08 8.20 18.31
C LYS A 75 -5.50 8.75 18.22
N ASP A 76 -5.96 9.46 19.24
CA ASP A 76 -7.32 10.04 19.24
C ASP A 76 -7.51 11.11 18.16
N ALA A 77 -6.41 11.73 17.72
CA ALA A 77 -6.41 12.71 16.63
C ALA A 77 -6.35 12.08 15.22
N ALA A 78 -6.24 10.75 15.11
CA ALA A 78 -6.13 10.07 13.83
C ALA A 78 -7.42 10.25 13.00
N LYS A 79 -7.28 10.73 11.76
CA LYS A 79 -8.41 10.97 10.86
C LYS A 79 -8.64 9.75 9.98
N ILE A 80 -9.51 8.84 10.42
CA ILE A 80 -9.91 7.67 9.64
C ILE A 80 -11.27 7.92 8.98
N LEU A 81 -11.31 7.87 7.65
CA LEU A 81 -12.56 7.93 6.91
C LEU A 81 -13.19 6.54 6.82
N THR A 82 -14.39 6.38 7.37
CA THR A 82 -15.19 5.16 7.19
C THR A 82 -15.97 5.25 5.88
N ILE A 83 -15.85 4.22 5.04
CA ILE A 83 -16.62 4.03 3.81
C ILE A 83 -17.47 2.78 3.98
N ASP A 84 -18.78 2.97 3.99
CA ASP A 84 -19.76 1.91 4.25
C ASP A 84 -20.90 1.84 3.23
N SER A 85 -20.87 2.71 2.21
CA SER A 85 -21.93 2.77 1.20
C SER A 85 -21.44 3.17 -0.19
N CYS A 86 -22.14 2.69 -1.21
CA CYS A 86 -21.89 3.07 -2.61
C CYS A 86 -22.10 4.57 -2.87
N ASN A 87 -22.98 5.24 -2.10
CA ASN A 87 -23.18 6.67 -2.24
C ASN A 87 -21.98 7.48 -1.76
N GLN A 88 -21.36 7.12 -0.64
CA GLN A 88 -20.10 7.74 -0.21
C GLN A 88 -19.01 7.59 -1.26
N ILE A 89 -18.88 6.41 -1.88
CA ILE A 89 -17.90 6.22 -2.97
C ILE A 89 -18.19 7.15 -4.15
N LYS A 90 -19.47 7.32 -4.54
CA LYS A 90 -19.86 8.26 -5.62
C LYS A 90 -19.52 9.70 -5.26
N GLU A 91 -19.74 10.13 -4.02
CA GLU A 91 -19.41 11.49 -3.56
C GLU A 91 -17.89 11.72 -3.46
N LEU A 92 -17.15 10.73 -2.95
CA LEU A 92 -15.68 10.78 -2.93
C LEU A 92 -15.11 10.81 -4.34
N ALA A 93 -15.65 10.06 -5.30
CA ALA A 93 -15.20 10.08 -6.69
C ALA A 93 -15.46 11.43 -7.37
N LYS A 94 -16.45 12.20 -6.91
CA LYS A 94 -16.66 13.59 -7.35
C LYS A 94 -15.68 14.55 -6.67
N LYS A 95 -15.44 14.41 -5.37
CA LYS A 95 -14.52 15.28 -4.60
C LYS A 95 -13.05 15.04 -4.96
N TYR A 96 -12.68 13.79 -5.19
CA TYR A 96 -11.33 13.31 -5.48
C TYR A 96 -11.33 12.44 -6.75
N PRO A 97 -11.56 13.04 -7.94
CA PRO A 97 -11.59 12.29 -9.18
C PRO A 97 -10.24 11.61 -9.45
N SER A 98 -10.27 10.30 -9.71
CA SER A 98 -9.06 9.56 -10.06
C SER A 98 -8.74 9.71 -11.55
N TYR A 99 -7.84 10.64 -11.87
CA TYR A 99 -7.42 10.87 -13.25
C TYR A 99 -6.69 9.67 -13.86
N HIS A 100 -6.08 8.83 -13.03
CA HIS A 100 -5.54 7.55 -13.49
C HIS A 100 -6.58 6.67 -14.16
N HIS A 101 -7.77 6.55 -13.58
CA HIS A 101 -8.83 5.74 -14.14
C HIS A 101 -9.61 6.48 -15.23
N ILE A 102 -9.77 7.81 -15.12
CA ILE A 102 -10.43 8.63 -16.15
C ILE A 102 -9.65 8.60 -17.46
N LEU A 103 -8.32 8.75 -17.40
CA LEU A 103 -7.45 8.86 -18.55
C LEU A 103 -6.82 7.53 -18.96
N GLY A 104 -6.65 6.59 -18.03
CA GLY A 104 -5.89 5.37 -18.26
C GLY A 104 -6.71 4.08 -18.35
N LEU A 105 -7.92 4.01 -17.78
CA LEU A 105 -8.65 2.73 -17.72
C LEU A 105 -8.92 2.17 -19.12
N CYS A 106 -8.54 0.91 -19.35
CA CYS A 106 -8.74 0.24 -20.64
C CYS A 106 -10.22 0.01 -20.97
N GLU A 107 -11.04 -0.12 -19.93
CA GLU A 107 -12.50 -0.23 -20.03
C GLU A 107 -13.18 1.15 -19.90
N PRO A 108 -14.35 1.35 -20.51
CA PRO A 108 -15.12 2.57 -20.30
C PRO A 108 -15.50 2.76 -18.83
N LEU A 109 -15.44 4.01 -18.35
CA LEU A 109 -16.02 4.35 -17.05
C LEU A 109 -17.56 4.24 -17.10
N THR A 110 -18.12 3.58 -16.10
CA THR A 110 -19.53 3.35 -15.88
C THR A 110 -19.87 3.71 -14.43
N THR A 111 -21.14 3.62 -14.04
CA THR A 111 -21.53 3.77 -12.63
C THR A 111 -20.93 2.68 -11.73
N LYS A 112 -20.63 1.50 -12.30
CA LYS A 112 -20.13 0.33 -11.57
C LYS A 112 -18.65 0.38 -11.27
N ASN A 113 -17.85 1.09 -12.06
CA ASN A 113 -16.40 1.13 -11.90
C ASN A 113 -15.89 2.52 -11.47
N LYS A 114 -16.72 3.27 -10.73
CA LYS A 114 -16.33 4.54 -10.12
C LYS A 114 -15.36 4.32 -8.97
N ILE A 115 -14.33 5.14 -8.92
CA ILE A 115 -13.33 5.17 -7.85
C ILE A 115 -12.83 6.60 -7.63
N PHE A 116 -12.30 6.85 -6.45
CA PHE A 116 -11.65 8.09 -6.07
C PHE A 116 -10.13 7.93 -6.02
N ASP A 117 -9.42 9.05 -5.99
CA ASP A 117 -7.97 9.08 -5.88
C ASP A 117 -7.53 8.87 -4.43
N PHE A 118 -6.91 7.72 -4.13
CA PHE A 118 -6.38 7.41 -2.80
C PHE A 118 -5.16 8.28 -2.43
N GLU A 119 -4.38 8.72 -3.42
CA GLU A 119 -3.22 9.59 -3.21
C GLU A 119 -3.71 10.98 -2.76
N GLU A 120 -4.75 11.51 -3.40
CA GLU A 120 -5.38 12.76 -2.97
C GLU A 120 -6.02 12.64 -1.60
N LEU A 121 -6.74 11.54 -1.35
CA LEU A 121 -7.40 11.30 -0.06
C LEU A 121 -6.40 11.26 1.10
N SER A 122 -5.18 10.77 0.87
CA SER A 122 -4.10 10.71 1.86
C SER A 122 -3.60 12.07 2.35
N ARG A 123 -3.96 13.16 1.66
CA ARG A 123 -3.61 14.52 2.10
C ARG A 123 -4.49 15.01 3.25
N GLU A 124 -5.71 14.48 3.37
CA GLU A 124 -6.70 14.92 4.37
C GLU A 124 -6.89 13.91 5.51
N TYR A 125 -6.65 12.63 5.24
CA TYR A 125 -6.91 11.52 6.16
C TYR A 125 -5.65 10.70 6.42
N ASP A 126 -5.54 10.14 7.62
CA ASP A 126 -4.47 9.20 7.98
C ASP A 126 -4.73 7.80 7.43
N GLY A 127 -5.99 7.48 7.11
CA GLY A 127 -6.38 6.20 6.53
C GLY A 127 -7.86 6.11 6.21
N VAL A 128 -8.25 4.98 5.63
CA VAL A 128 -9.64 4.62 5.34
C VAL A 128 -9.99 3.30 6.01
N TYR A 129 -11.21 3.20 6.53
CA TYR A 129 -11.82 1.94 6.91
C TYR A 129 -12.90 1.59 5.88
N ILE A 130 -12.71 0.51 5.14
CA ILE A 130 -13.67 0.00 4.17
C ILE A 130 -14.51 -1.09 4.85
N ASN A 131 -15.80 -0.83 5.04
CA ASN A 131 -16.78 -1.86 5.41
C ASN A 131 -17.19 -2.61 4.14
N TYR A 132 -16.33 -3.52 3.70
CA TYR A 132 -16.52 -4.30 2.48
C TYR A 132 -17.85 -5.04 2.48
N TYR A 133 -18.23 -5.67 3.60
CA TYR A 133 -19.48 -6.41 3.67
C TYR A 133 -20.67 -5.47 3.44
N GLY A 134 -20.70 -4.30 4.08
CA GLY A 134 -21.73 -3.29 3.85
C GLY A 134 -21.84 -2.81 2.39
N ILE A 135 -20.72 -2.65 1.70
CA ILE A 135 -20.67 -2.17 0.31
C ILE A 135 -21.03 -3.28 -0.70
N ASN A 136 -20.41 -4.45 -0.56
CA ASN A 136 -20.43 -5.53 -1.56
C ASN A 136 -21.82 -6.18 -1.71
N PHE A 137 -22.65 -6.19 -0.66
CA PHE A 137 -24.02 -6.70 -0.77
C PHE A 137 -24.86 -5.95 -1.82
N SER A 138 -24.54 -4.69 -2.14
CA SER A 138 -25.32 -3.88 -3.08
C SER A 138 -25.03 -4.15 -4.56
N ARG A 139 -23.86 -4.73 -4.92
CA ARG A 139 -23.37 -4.92 -6.31
C ARG A 139 -23.41 -3.67 -7.21
N GLU A 140 -23.65 -2.48 -6.66
CA GLU A 140 -23.75 -1.24 -7.44
C GLU A 140 -22.38 -0.73 -7.91
N ILE A 141 -21.35 -0.96 -7.10
CA ILE A 141 -19.96 -0.57 -7.37
C ILE A 141 -19.08 -1.81 -7.24
N GLU A 142 -18.35 -2.10 -8.30
CA GLU A 142 -17.54 -3.31 -8.44
C GLU A 142 -16.05 -3.05 -8.18
N THR A 143 -15.62 -1.78 -8.02
CA THR A 143 -14.21 -1.41 -7.78
C THR A 143 -13.62 -1.91 -6.46
N PHE A 144 -14.48 -2.28 -5.51
CA PHE A 144 -14.10 -2.80 -4.20
C PHE A 144 -14.16 -4.33 -4.10
N LYS A 145 -14.50 -5.05 -5.17
CA LYS A 145 -14.57 -6.54 -5.16
C LYS A 145 -13.27 -7.19 -4.65
N ASP A 146 -12.12 -6.64 -5.03
CA ASP A 146 -10.80 -7.18 -4.67
C ASP A 146 -10.34 -6.79 -3.24
N TRP A 147 -11.18 -6.11 -2.47
CA TRP A 147 -10.90 -5.84 -1.05
C TRP A 147 -11.24 -7.03 -0.15
N SER A 148 -12.20 -7.85 -0.57
CA SER A 148 -12.59 -9.15 0.00
C SER A 148 -13.13 -9.16 1.44
N ILE A 149 -12.69 -8.25 2.30
CA ILE A 149 -13.02 -8.19 3.73
C ILE A 149 -13.00 -6.76 4.27
N ASN A 150 -13.51 -6.56 5.47
CA ASN A 150 -13.40 -5.29 6.18
C ASN A 150 -11.93 -4.95 6.43
N THR A 151 -11.52 -3.75 6.01
CA THR A 151 -10.10 -3.39 5.95
C THR A 151 -9.88 -1.97 6.43
N LEU A 152 -8.93 -1.80 7.34
CA LEU A 152 -8.27 -0.53 7.60
C LEU A 152 -7.04 -0.42 6.68
N LEU A 153 -6.98 0.62 5.87
CA LEU A 153 -5.81 0.98 5.08
C LEU A 153 -5.27 2.32 5.59
N LEU A 154 -4.11 2.29 6.25
CA LEU A 154 -3.44 3.51 6.70
C LEU A 154 -2.54 4.07 5.61
N PHE A 155 -2.68 5.36 5.35
CA PHE A 155 -1.80 6.15 4.49
C PHE A 155 -0.62 6.75 5.28
N ASN A 156 -0.80 6.93 6.58
CA ASN A 156 0.18 7.50 7.49
C ASN A 156 0.34 6.62 8.74
N ILE A 157 1.49 5.98 8.93
CA ILE A 157 1.73 5.17 10.13
C ILE A 157 2.03 5.98 11.38
N ASP A 158 2.32 7.28 11.26
CA ASP A 158 2.51 8.16 12.43
C ASP A 158 1.20 8.35 13.22
N CYS A 159 0.05 7.98 12.65
CA CYS A 159 -1.23 7.99 13.37
C CYS A 159 -1.37 6.84 14.39
N ILE A 160 -0.47 5.86 14.37
CA ILE A 160 -0.42 4.76 15.35
C ILE A 160 0.11 5.31 16.68
N GLU A 161 -0.61 5.03 17.76
CA GLU A 161 -0.22 5.43 19.12
C GLU A 161 0.88 4.51 19.66
N LYS A 162 0.64 3.20 19.56
CA LYS A 162 1.55 2.14 19.97
C LYS A 162 1.15 0.82 19.32
N TYR A 163 2.10 -0.10 19.22
CA TYR A 163 1.87 -1.45 18.74
C TYR A 163 2.58 -2.50 19.60
N GLN A 164 2.08 -3.72 19.58
CA GLN A 164 2.67 -4.90 20.20
C GLN A 164 2.84 -5.97 19.12
N SER A 165 3.97 -6.66 19.16
CA SER A 165 4.19 -7.87 18.35
C SER A 165 3.45 -9.04 19.00
N ILE A 166 2.78 -9.85 18.20
CA ILE A 166 2.15 -11.08 18.65
C ILE A 166 2.68 -12.28 17.86
N ASN A 167 2.91 -13.38 18.56
CA ASN A 167 3.18 -14.69 17.96
C ASN A 167 1.89 -15.52 17.99
N ILE A 168 1.55 -16.10 16.86
CA ILE A 168 0.31 -16.83 16.63
C ILE A 168 0.67 -18.30 16.38
N MET A 169 0.04 -19.19 17.15
CA MET A 169 -0.08 -20.60 16.80
C MET A 169 -1.20 -20.69 15.75
N PRO A 170 -0.90 -21.08 14.49
CA PRO A 170 -1.96 -21.25 13.51
C PRO A 170 -2.88 -22.39 13.89
N GLN A 171 -4.17 -22.28 13.51
CA GLN A 171 -5.10 -23.39 13.67
C GLN A 171 -4.65 -24.60 12.84
N ASN A 172 -4.98 -25.79 13.31
CA ASN A 172 -4.88 -27.00 12.53
C ASN A 172 -5.86 -26.95 11.34
N PRO A 173 -5.40 -27.00 10.08
CA PRO A 173 -6.29 -26.92 8.93
C PRO A 173 -7.25 -28.13 8.80
N TYR A 174 -7.01 -29.21 9.56
CA TYR A 174 -7.83 -30.42 9.58
C TYR A 174 -8.82 -30.48 10.75
N ASP A 175 -8.84 -29.47 11.62
CA ASP A 175 -9.76 -29.40 12.76
C ASP A 175 -10.50 -28.06 12.75
N SER A 176 -11.79 -28.09 12.40
CA SER A 176 -12.63 -26.90 12.33
C SER A 176 -12.95 -26.29 13.70
N GLU A 177 -12.70 -27.01 14.80
CA GLU A 177 -12.88 -26.50 16.15
C GLU A 177 -11.59 -25.88 16.71
N ASP A 178 -10.44 -26.12 16.06
CA ASP A 178 -9.17 -25.52 16.45
C ASP A 178 -9.11 -24.06 15.98
N LEU A 179 -8.81 -23.17 16.92
CA LEU A 179 -8.74 -21.73 16.69
C LEU A 179 -7.30 -21.25 16.86
N PRO A 180 -6.87 -20.22 16.11
CA PRO A 180 -5.53 -19.69 16.25
C PRO A 180 -5.33 -19.12 17.65
N GLN A 181 -4.16 -19.36 18.24
CA GLN A 181 -3.86 -18.96 19.62
C GLN A 181 -2.74 -17.94 19.67
N ILE A 182 -2.92 -16.88 20.45
CA ILE A 182 -1.85 -15.90 20.71
C ILE A 182 -0.92 -16.49 21.77
N ILE A 183 0.26 -16.92 21.37
CA ILE A 183 1.25 -17.57 22.23
C ILE A 183 1.95 -16.54 23.12
N SER A 184 2.24 -15.37 22.56
CA SER A 184 2.92 -14.30 23.28
C SER A 184 2.62 -12.94 22.69
N THR A 185 2.78 -11.91 23.52
CA THR A 185 2.61 -10.51 23.16
C THR A 185 3.76 -9.73 23.74
N SER A 186 4.39 -8.87 22.94
CA SER A 186 5.48 -8.01 23.41
C SER A 186 4.98 -6.86 24.27
N ASN A 187 5.91 -6.17 24.93
CA ASN A 187 5.64 -4.84 25.46
C ASN A 187 5.24 -3.86 24.34
N ASP A 188 4.60 -2.76 24.73
CA ASP A 188 4.27 -1.66 23.83
C ASP A 188 5.54 -1.09 23.15
N LYS A 189 5.41 -0.84 21.85
CA LYS A 189 6.44 -0.24 20.99
C LYS A 189 5.88 0.99 20.31
N THR A 190 6.76 1.92 19.96
CA THR A 190 6.46 3.10 19.15
C THR A 190 7.12 2.99 17.80
N ILE A 191 6.54 3.64 16.80
CA ILE A 191 7.12 3.71 15.46
C ILE A 191 8.20 4.79 15.46
N ASN A 192 9.41 4.40 15.09
CA ASN A 192 10.52 5.34 14.95
C ASN A 192 10.43 6.10 13.63
N LYS A 193 11.01 7.30 13.59
CA LYS A 193 11.24 8.02 12.35
C LYS A 193 12.16 7.21 11.42
N PRO A 194 12.10 7.43 10.09
CA PRO A 194 13.06 6.84 9.18
C PRO A 194 14.50 7.16 9.60
N CYS A 195 15.41 6.22 9.41
CA CYS A 195 16.83 6.41 9.71
C CYS A 195 17.48 7.36 8.70
N ASP A 196 18.65 7.89 9.06
CA ASP A 196 19.39 8.83 8.21
C ASP A 196 19.78 8.21 6.87
N ILE A 197 20.09 6.90 6.85
CA ILE A 197 20.45 6.16 5.63
C ILE A 197 19.25 6.11 4.67
N TYR A 198 18.06 5.76 5.18
CA TYR A 198 16.84 5.77 4.38
C TYR A 198 16.58 7.18 3.82
N THR A 199 16.70 8.21 4.66
CA THR A 199 16.48 9.60 4.26
C THR A 199 17.48 10.05 3.18
N HIS A 200 18.75 9.65 3.30
CA HIS A 200 19.78 9.92 2.29
C HIS A 200 19.44 9.26 0.94
N LEU A 201 19.10 7.96 0.95
CA LEU A 201 18.70 7.23 -0.25
C LEU A 201 17.44 7.82 -0.91
N TYR A 202 16.48 8.24 -0.10
CA TYR A 202 15.26 8.90 -0.57
C TYR A 202 15.56 10.23 -1.29
N LEU A 203 16.39 11.10 -0.68
CA LEU A 203 16.78 12.37 -1.29
C LEU A 203 17.57 12.18 -2.58
N TYR A 204 18.49 11.20 -2.60
CA TYR A 204 19.22 10.83 -3.81
C TYR A 204 18.26 10.38 -4.92
N THR A 205 17.30 9.51 -4.58
CA THR A 205 16.28 9.00 -5.51
C THR A 205 15.43 10.13 -6.10
N LYS A 206 15.00 11.09 -5.26
CA LYS A 206 14.26 12.27 -5.68
C LYS A 206 15.02 13.09 -6.73
N ASN A 207 16.29 13.38 -6.48
CA ASN A 207 17.11 14.17 -7.40
C ASN A 207 17.30 13.42 -8.73
N LEU A 208 17.67 12.15 -8.65
CA LEU A 208 17.89 11.31 -9.82
C LEU A 208 16.62 11.17 -10.67
N PHE A 209 15.46 10.93 -10.05
CA PHE A 209 14.20 10.80 -10.77
C PHE A 209 13.87 12.08 -11.55
N ASN A 210 14.07 13.26 -10.95
CA ASN A 210 13.79 14.54 -11.62
C ASN A 210 14.78 14.83 -12.75
N GLU A 211 16.05 14.48 -12.58
CA GLU A 211 17.04 14.56 -13.64
C GLU A 211 16.64 13.68 -14.82
N LEU A 212 16.29 12.41 -14.54
CA LEU A 212 15.87 11.45 -15.57
C LEU A 212 14.60 11.91 -16.31
N LEU A 213 13.63 12.48 -15.57
CA LEU A 213 12.39 12.99 -16.15
C LEU A 213 12.63 14.09 -17.20
N SER A 214 13.69 14.90 -17.04
CA SER A 214 14.01 15.98 -17.98
C SER A 214 14.36 15.49 -19.40
N PHE A 215 14.75 14.22 -19.55
CA PHE A 215 15.06 13.61 -20.86
C PHE A 215 13.81 13.18 -21.64
N TYR A 216 12.61 13.31 -21.07
CA TYR A 216 11.35 12.88 -21.69
C TYR A 216 10.38 14.06 -21.85
N PRO A 217 10.69 15.04 -22.72
CA PRO A 217 9.89 16.27 -22.85
C PRO A 217 8.53 16.05 -23.54
N ASN A 218 8.36 14.94 -24.27
CA ASN A 218 7.22 14.73 -25.15
C ASN A 218 6.30 13.64 -24.59
N ILE A 219 5.29 14.05 -23.82
CA ILE A 219 4.20 13.19 -23.38
C ILE A 219 3.01 13.34 -24.33
N THR A 220 2.65 12.26 -25.04
CA THR A 220 1.60 12.32 -26.07
C THR A 220 0.20 12.00 -25.52
N ASP A 221 0.12 11.10 -24.55
CA ASP A 221 -1.12 10.71 -23.86
C ASP A 221 -0.80 10.09 -22.48
N TYR A 222 -1.83 9.70 -21.75
CA TYR A 222 -1.68 9.10 -20.43
C TYR A 222 -0.95 7.74 -20.42
N ASP A 223 -1.03 6.96 -21.50
CA ASP A 223 -0.30 5.68 -21.56
C ASP A 223 1.20 5.91 -21.74
N ASN A 224 1.56 6.77 -22.69
CA ASN A 224 2.95 7.18 -22.91
C ASN A 224 3.55 7.84 -21.65
N TYR A 225 2.75 8.58 -20.89
CA TYR A 225 3.14 9.06 -19.56
C TYR A 225 3.50 7.93 -18.59
N LEU A 226 2.64 6.91 -18.45
CA LEU A 226 2.91 5.80 -17.55
C LEU A 226 4.11 4.94 -18.01
N GLU A 227 4.30 4.74 -19.31
CA GLU A 227 5.49 4.09 -19.86
C GLU A 227 6.77 4.86 -19.52
N THR A 228 6.74 6.18 -19.66
CA THR A 228 7.86 7.06 -19.32
C THR A 228 8.21 6.95 -17.83
N ILE A 229 7.20 6.99 -16.96
CA ILE A 229 7.39 6.84 -15.51
C ILE A 229 7.97 5.45 -15.16
N ALA A 230 7.47 4.39 -15.81
CA ALA A 230 7.98 3.04 -15.61
C ALA A 230 9.46 2.91 -16.01
N GLU A 231 9.84 3.47 -17.16
CA GLU A 231 11.25 3.49 -17.61
C GLU A 231 12.16 4.28 -16.65
N ILE A 232 11.69 5.44 -16.16
CA ILE A 232 12.44 6.23 -15.17
C ILE A 232 12.65 5.41 -13.89
N ILE A 233 11.63 4.69 -13.41
CA ILE A 233 11.73 3.85 -12.21
C ILE A 233 12.75 2.72 -12.40
N LYS A 234 12.71 2.03 -13.56
CA LYS A 234 13.70 1.00 -13.91
C LYS A 234 15.12 1.56 -13.87
N ARG A 235 15.34 2.74 -14.46
CA ARG A 235 16.66 3.41 -14.47
C ARG A 235 17.10 3.85 -13.08
N CYS A 236 16.20 4.48 -12.31
CA CYS A 236 16.46 4.85 -10.92
C CYS A 236 16.97 3.66 -10.11
N LYS A 237 16.28 2.52 -10.19
CA LYS A 237 16.69 1.32 -9.47
C LYS A 237 18.10 0.86 -9.84
N VAL A 238 18.42 0.78 -11.14
CA VAL A 238 19.75 0.35 -11.60
C VAL A 238 20.83 1.28 -11.05
N LEU A 239 20.64 2.59 -11.19
CA LEU A 239 21.63 3.59 -10.77
C LEU A 239 21.77 3.65 -9.25
N ILE A 240 20.67 3.67 -8.49
CA ILE A 240 20.70 3.65 -7.02
C ILE A 240 21.41 2.39 -6.52
N THR A 241 21.09 1.21 -7.08
CA THR A 241 21.71 -0.05 -6.65
C THR A 241 23.22 -0.06 -6.87
N ASN A 242 23.69 0.51 -7.98
CA ASN A 242 25.10 0.56 -8.32
C ASN A 242 25.85 1.63 -7.53
N GLU A 243 25.34 2.85 -7.52
CA GLU A 243 26.03 4.03 -6.98
C GLU A 243 25.92 4.16 -5.45
N LYS A 244 24.86 3.60 -4.85
CA LYS A 244 24.58 3.64 -3.40
C LYS A 244 24.63 2.27 -2.74
N SER A 245 25.44 1.36 -3.30
CA SER A 245 25.55 -0.03 -2.84
C SER A 245 26.01 -0.17 -1.37
N LYS A 246 26.81 0.78 -0.84
CA LYS A 246 27.26 0.76 0.56
C LYS A 246 26.13 1.14 1.50
N GLU A 247 25.46 2.26 1.21
CA GLU A 247 24.32 2.77 1.96
C GLU A 247 23.16 1.77 1.97
N ILE A 248 22.89 1.09 0.84
CA ILE A 248 21.90 0.01 0.76
C ILE A 248 22.23 -1.15 1.71
N LYS A 249 23.51 -1.57 1.77
CA LYS A 249 23.93 -2.63 2.70
C LYS A 249 23.75 -2.22 4.17
N GLU A 250 23.97 -0.96 4.48
CA GLU A 250 23.74 -0.43 5.84
C GLU A 250 22.25 -0.31 6.17
N LEU A 251 21.41 0.07 5.19
CA LEU A 251 19.96 0.02 5.34
C LEU A 251 19.48 -1.40 5.62
N PHE A 252 20.00 -2.41 4.91
CA PHE A 252 19.61 -3.80 5.15
C PHE A 252 19.99 -4.27 6.56
N LYS A 253 21.17 -3.92 7.07
CA LYS A 253 21.53 -4.19 8.47
C LYS A 253 20.58 -3.50 9.46
N THR A 254 20.14 -2.29 9.14
CA THR A 254 19.14 -1.56 9.96
C THR A 254 17.82 -2.31 9.98
N LEU A 255 17.34 -2.75 8.81
CA LEU A 255 16.09 -3.51 8.68
C LEU A 255 16.17 -4.88 9.37
N GLU A 256 17.30 -5.58 9.30
CA GLU A 256 17.56 -6.81 10.04
C GLU A 256 17.49 -6.59 11.56
N ASN A 257 18.08 -5.51 12.07
CA ASN A 257 18.01 -5.14 13.49
C ASN A 257 16.58 -4.80 13.95
N GLU A 258 15.76 -4.26 13.05
CA GLU A 258 14.32 -4.03 13.26
C GLU A 258 13.47 -5.29 13.12
N LYS A 259 14.11 -6.43 12.81
CA LYS A 259 13.47 -7.72 12.54
C LYS A 259 12.50 -7.68 11.36
N ILE A 260 12.83 -6.89 10.35
CA ILE A 260 12.11 -6.88 9.07
C ILE A 260 12.64 -8.06 8.21
N PRO A 261 11.76 -8.97 7.74
CA PRO A 261 12.17 -10.16 7.02
C PRO A 261 12.73 -9.85 5.62
N LEU A 262 14.05 -9.89 5.46
CA LEU A 262 14.77 -9.72 4.19
C LEU A 262 15.59 -10.99 3.83
N PHE A 263 14.90 -12.12 3.73
CA PHE A 263 15.50 -13.45 3.58
C PHE A 263 16.01 -13.76 2.18
N ASN A 264 15.58 -13.02 1.15
CA ASN A 264 15.98 -13.27 -0.23
C ASN A 264 16.19 -11.98 -1.03
N GLU A 265 16.81 -12.11 -2.21
CA GLU A 265 17.10 -10.97 -3.08
C GLU A 265 15.85 -10.23 -3.54
N ARG A 266 14.73 -10.93 -3.74
CA ARG A 266 13.45 -10.29 -4.11
C ARG A 266 12.94 -9.36 -3.01
N GLN A 267 13.06 -9.72 -1.73
CA GLN A 267 12.66 -8.87 -0.62
C GLN A 267 13.57 -7.64 -0.47
N LYS A 268 14.89 -7.82 -0.66
CA LYS A 268 15.86 -6.71 -0.70
C LYS A 268 15.56 -5.74 -1.84
N GLU A 269 15.25 -6.28 -3.00
CA GLU A 269 14.85 -5.52 -4.19
C GLU A 269 13.56 -4.71 -3.94
N ILE A 270 12.55 -5.32 -3.30
CA ILE A 270 11.32 -4.63 -2.90
C ILE A 270 11.62 -3.46 -1.95
N ALA A 271 12.56 -3.62 -1.00
CA ALA A 271 12.93 -2.54 -0.10
C ALA A 271 13.51 -1.33 -0.85
N ILE A 272 14.34 -1.57 -1.86
CA ILE A 272 14.89 -0.51 -2.73
C ILE A 272 13.77 0.13 -3.57
N TYR A 273 12.90 -0.69 -4.18
CA TYR A 273 11.75 -0.19 -4.94
C TYR A 273 10.83 0.68 -4.10
N ASN A 274 10.57 0.33 -2.83
CA ASN A 274 9.71 1.13 -1.97
C ASN A 274 10.23 2.57 -1.80
N ILE A 275 11.54 2.79 -1.77
CA ILE A 275 12.13 4.14 -1.72
C ILE A 275 11.77 4.93 -2.98
N ILE A 276 11.90 4.30 -4.16
CA ILE A 276 11.58 4.91 -5.46
C ILE A 276 10.08 5.19 -5.57
N LEU A 277 9.25 4.23 -5.20
CA LEU A 277 7.79 4.35 -5.25
C LEU A 277 7.25 5.36 -4.24
N ASN A 278 7.94 5.56 -3.10
CA ASN A 278 7.61 6.62 -2.17
C ASN A 278 7.81 8.01 -2.78
N TYR A 279 8.89 8.19 -3.55
CA TYR A 279 9.07 9.43 -4.29
C TYR A 279 8.05 9.56 -5.43
N LEU A 280 7.75 8.47 -6.14
CA LEU A 280 6.71 8.48 -7.17
C LEU A 280 5.37 8.98 -6.62
N SER A 281 4.92 8.47 -5.47
CA SER A 281 3.67 8.91 -4.83
C SER A 281 3.65 10.44 -4.61
N GLU A 282 4.75 11.02 -4.12
CA GLU A 282 4.86 12.48 -3.96
C GLU A 282 4.85 13.22 -5.31
N TYR A 283 5.61 12.72 -6.28
CA TYR A 283 5.67 13.31 -7.61
C TYR A 283 4.30 13.33 -8.29
N LEU A 284 3.52 12.25 -8.18
CA LEU A 284 2.20 12.13 -8.78
C LEU A 284 1.18 13.08 -8.17
N ILE A 285 1.23 13.25 -6.84
CA ILE A 285 0.40 14.23 -6.12
C ILE A 285 0.74 15.65 -6.59
N ASN A 286 2.03 15.97 -6.71
CA ASN A 286 2.48 17.30 -7.12
C ASN A 286 2.23 17.59 -8.61
N SER A 287 2.22 16.55 -9.45
CA SER A 287 2.03 16.67 -10.89
C SER A 287 0.56 16.55 -11.30
N LYS A 288 -0.36 16.54 -10.35
CA LYS A 288 -1.79 16.30 -10.58
C LYS A 288 -2.36 17.23 -11.65
N GLU A 289 -2.13 18.53 -11.57
CA GLU A 289 -2.68 19.49 -12.55
C GLU A 289 -2.16 19.24 -13.96
N ILE A 290 -0.90 18.82 -14.12
CA ILE A 290 -0.35 18.43 -15.43
C ILE A 290 -1.04 17.15 -15.93
N ILE A 291 -1.22 16.17 -15.04
CA ILE A 291 -1.85 14.88 -15.39
C ILE A 291 -3.28 15.07 -15.91
N LYS A 292 -4.06 16.01 -15.34
CA LYS A 292 -5.45 16.26 -15.76
C LYS A 292 -5.58 16.67 -17.22
N GLU A 293 -4.58 17.40 -17.72
CA GLU A 293 -4.56 17.96 -19.07
C GLU A 293 -4.02 16.96 -20.11
N LEU A 294 -3.55 15.78 -19.67
CA LEU A 294 -3.05 14.75 -20.58
C LEU A 294 -4.20 14.17 -21.42
N PRO A 295 -3.97 13.92 -22.72
CA PRO A 295 -4.90 13.16 -23.54
C PRO A 295 -5.17 11.77 -22.97
N LYS A 296 -6.41 11.30 -23.11
CA LYS A 296 -6.81 9.95 -22.70
C LYS A 296 -6.02 8.89 -23.47
N SER A 297 -5.61 7.84 -22.78
CA SER A 297 -5.01 6.66 -23.40
C SER A 297 -5.94 6.05 -24.45
N MET A 298 -5.37 5.71 -25.60
CA MET A 298 -6.07 5.00 -26.67
C MET A 298 -6.02 3.47 -26.51
N ILE A 299 -5.27 2.96 -25.51
CA ILE A 299 -5.09 1.53 -25.27
C ILE A 299 -6.34 0.95 -24.61
N LYS A 300 -6.96 -0.03 -25.30
CA LYS A 300 -8.16 -0.75 -24.82
C LYS A 300 -7.85 -2.14 -24.25
N GLN A 301 -6.61 -2.60 -24.34
CA GLN A 301 -6.17 -3.88 -23.78
C GLN A 301 -5.58 -3.69 -22.39
N ARG A 302 -5.68 -4.73 -21.56
CA ARG A 302 -5.03 -4.74 -20.25
C ARG A 302 -3.52 -4.66 -20.44
N LYS A 303 -2.90 -3.75 -19.71
CA LYS A 303 -1.46 -3.49 -19.73
C LYS A 303 -0.97 -3.38 -18.30
N TRP A 304 0.01 -4.21 -17.98
CA TRP A 304 0.83 -4.06 -16.80
C TRP A 304 2.05 -3.23 -17.18
N TYR A 305 2.31 -2.15 -16.47
CA TYR A 305 3.57 -1.44 -16.65
C TYR A 305 4.60 -2.16 -15.78
N GLU A 306 5.70 -2.57 -16.38
CA GLU A 306 6.78 -3.23 -15.63
C GLU A 306 7.53 -2.16 -14.84
N PHE A 307 7.62 -2.33 -13.52
CA PHE A 307 8.43 -1.49 -12.64
C PHE A 307 9.61 -2.30 -12.17
#